data_AF-A0A3C0GEY6-F1
#
_entry.id   AF-A0A3C0GEY6-F1
#
_cell.length_a   1.000
_cell.length_b   1.000
_cell.length_c   1.000
_cell.angle_alpha   90.00
_cell.angle_beta   90.00
_cell.angle_gamma   90.00
#
_symmetry.space_group_name_H-M   'P 1'
#
loop_
_entity.id
_entity.type
_entity.pdbx_description
1 polymer ?
#
loop_
_entity_poly.entity_id
_entity_poly.type
_entity_poly.pdbx_seq_one_letter_code
_entity_poly.pdbx_strand_id
1 'polypeptide(L)' 'MGAIVAIVGRPNVGKSTFFNRLIQRREAIVDAVSGVTRDRHYGKSDWNGKEFSIIDT' A
#
# COMPACT_ATOMS: atom_id res chain seq x y z
N MET A 1 5.74 -17.91 2.54
CA MET A 1 4.89 -17.00 1.75
C MET A 1 3.93 -16.34 2.72
N GLY A 2 4.05 -15.03 2.95
CA GLY A 2 3.14 -14.27 3.81
C GLY A 2 1.81 -14.00 3.11
N ALA A 3 0.77 -13.63 3.87
CA ALA A 3 -0.53 -13.25 3.31
C ALA A 3 -0.41 -12.01 2.41
N ILE A 4 -1.24 -11.92 1.37
CA ILE A 4 -1.29 -10.79 0.44
C ILE A 4 -2.68 -10.15 0.49
N VAL A 5 -2.72 -8.82 0.57
CA VAL A 5 -3.94 -8.00 0.55
C VAL A 5 -3.86 -7.03 -0.64
N ALA A 6 -4.87 -7.03 -1.49
CA ALA A 6 -4.98 -6.10 -2.62
C ALA A 6 -6.02 -5.01 -2.33
N ILE A 7 -5.66 -3.75 -2.61
CA ILE A 7 -6.58 -2.61 -2.61
C ILE A 7 -7.11 -2.45 -4.03
N VAL A 8 -8.43 -2.50 -4.18
CA VAL A 8 -9.12 -2.36 -5.46
C VAL A 8 -10.25 -1.34 -5.35
N GLY A 9 -10.52 -0.62 -6.45
CA GLY A 9 -11.59 0.37 -6.48
C GLY A 9 -11.47 1.32 -7.66
N ARG A 10 -12.51 2.13 -7.86
CA ARG A 10 -12.58 3.11 -8.95
C ARG A 10 -11.37 4.08 -8.94
N PRO A 11 -11.03 4.72 -10.08
CA PRO A 11 -10.04 5.79 -10.10
C PRO A 11 -10.37 6.87 -9.07
N ASN A 12 -9.33 7.45 -8.45
CA ASN A 12 -9.42 8.60 -7.54
C ASN A 12 -10.26 8.42 -6.24
N VAL A 13 -10.56 7.19 -5.81
CA VAL A 13 -11.27 6.94 -4.54
C VAL A 13 -10.37 6.93 -3.29
N GLY A 14 -9.09 7.34 -3.43
CA GLY A 14 -8.15 7.42 -2.31
C GLY A 14 -7.41 6.11 -1.97
N LYS A 15 -7.31 5.16 -2.92
CA LYS A 15 -6.59 3.88 -2.74
C LYS A 15 -5.14 4.08 -2.29
N SER A 16 -4.40 4.95 -2.98
CA SER A 16 -3.01 5.24 -2.68
C SER A 16 -2.84 5.98 -1.34
N THR A 17 -3.82 6.79 -0.94
CA THR A 17 -3.84 7.40 0.41
C THR A 17 -3.98 6.34 1.50
N PHE A 18 -4.85 5.34 1.29
CA PHE A 18 -5.03 4.23 2.22
C PHE A 18 -3.80 3.31 2.27
N PHE A 19 -3.24 2.97 1.10
CA PHE A 19 -1.99 2.23 0.98
C PHE A 19 -0.85 2.92 1.76
N ASN A 20 -0.64 4.22 1.51
CA ASN A 20 0.41 4.99 2.18
C ASN A 20 0.22 5.02 3.70
N ARG A 21 -1.02 5.13 4.18
CA ARG A 21 -1.31 5.07 5.62
C ARG A 21 -0.96 3.71 6.24
N LEU A 22 -1.13 2.62 5.50
CA LEU A 22 -0.86 1.26 5.97
C LEU A 22 0.63 0.91 5.99
N ILE A 23 1.42 1.43 5.04
CA ILE A 23 2.88 1.23 5.00
C ILE A 23 3.60 2.17 5.99
N GLN A 24 3.09 3.40 6.20
CA GLN A 24 3.64 4.38 7.14
C GLN A 24 3.46 3.98 8.62
N ARG A 25 2.78 2.87 8.92
CA ARG A 25 2.77 2.28 10.27
C ARG A 25 4.11 1.63 10.67
N ARG A 26 5.06 1.44 9.75
CA ARG A 26 6.44 0.97 10.08
C ARG A 26 7.59 1.70 9.37
N GLU A 27 7.42 2.26 8.18
CA GLU A 27 8.50 3.02 7.51
C GLU A 27 8.00 4.38 7.02
N ALA A 28 8.49 5.45 7.65
CA ALA A 28 8.36 6.80 7.15
C ALA A 28 9.40 7.04 6.06
N ILE A 29 9.18 6.51 4.85
CA ILE A 29 9.92 6.99 3.67
C ILE A 29 8.87 7.43 2.65
N VAL A 30 8.71 8.74 2.57
CA VAL A 30 7.91 9.43 1.58
C VAL A 30 8.80 9.59 0.35
N ASP A 31 8.70 8.69 -0.62
CA ASP A 31 9.09 9.04 -1.98
C ASP A 31 7.89 9.70 -2.66
N ALA A 32 7.94 11.02 -2.69
CA ALA A 32 6.96 11.87 -3.34
C ALA A 32 7.14 11.82 -4.86
N VAL A 33 6.81 10.69 -5.49
CA VAL A 33 6.65 10.64 -6.95
C VAL A 33 5.19 10.39 -7.27
N SER A 34 4.43 11.50 -7.30
CA SER A 34 3.11 11.54 -7.89
C SER A 34 3.25 11.39 -9.41
N GLY A 35 2.96 10.19 -9.91
CA GLY A 35 2.75 9.95 -11.33
C GLY A 35 3.56 8.78 -11.86
N VAL A 36 2.96 7.58 -11.88
CA VAL A 36 2.66 6.77 -13.08
C VAL A 36 2.04 5.44 -12.62
N THR A 37 0.75 5.22 -12.93
CA THR A 37 0.11 3.91 -12.81
C THR A 37 0.62 2.98 -13.89
N ARG A 38 1.69 2.25 -13.60
CA ARG A 38 1.97 0.97 -14.28
C ARG A 38 2.69 -0.05 -13.42
N ASP A 39 3.36 0.39 -12.35
CA ASP A 39 4.07 -0.50 -11.44
C ASP A 39 3.25 -0.68 -10.15
N ARG A 40 2.80 -1.91 -9.91
CA ARG A 40 2.07 -2.28 -8.69
C ARG A 40 2.91 -1.88 -7.47
N HIS A 41 2.37 -1.05 -6.59
CA HIS A 41 3.06 -0.67 -5.37
C HIS A 41 2.93 -1.80 -4.36
N TYR A 42 4.07 -2.39 -3.96
CA TYR A 42 4.13 -3.38 -2.89
C TYR A 42 4.58 -2.72 -1.60
N GLY A 43 3.85 -2.99 -0.51
CA GLY A 43 4.21 -2.57 0.83
C GLY A 43 4.19 -3.75 1.79
N LYS A 44 5.00 -3.69 2.86
CA LYS A 44 4.84 -4.56 4.02
C LYS A 44 4.03 -3.81 5.08
N SER A 45 3.09 -4.50 5.72
CA SER A 45 2.31 -3.94 6.82
C SER A 45 2.13 -5.00 7.91
N ASP A 46 1.85 -4.50 9.11
CA ASP A 46 1.49 -5.28 10.28
C ASP A 46 0.23 -4.66 10.89
N TRP A 47 -0.77 -5.51 11.14
CA TRP A 47 -1.99 -5.11 11.83
C TRP A 47 -2.35 -6.17 12.86
N ASN A 48 -2.42 -5.78 14.13
CA ASN A 48 -2.72 -6.67 15.26
C ASN A 48 -1.78 -7.90 15.32
N GLY A 49 -0.49 -7.71 15.04
CA GLY A 49 0.52 -8.77 15.06
C GLY A 49 0.47 -9.72 13.87
N LYS A 50 -0.31 -9.39 12.82
CA LYS A 50 -0.36 -10.13 11.56
C LYS A 50 0.39 -9.36 10.49
N GLU A 51 1.48 -9.94 10.03
CA GLU A 51 2.26 -9.41 8.93
C GLU A 51 1.68 -9.85 7.57
N PHE A 52 1.58 -8.90 6.64
CA PHE A 52 1.11 -9.16 5.29
C PHE A 52 1.75 -8.19 4.29
N SER A 53 1.76 -8.61 3.03
CA SER A 53 2.08 -7.72 1.91
C SER A 53 0.81 -7.05 1.41
N ILE A 54 0.87 -5.75 1.13
CA ILE A 54 -0.22 -4.98 0.56
C ILE A 54 0.13 -4.51 -0.85
N ILE A 55 -0.86 -4.49 -1.73
CA ILE A 55 -0.74 -4.10 -3.14
C ILE A 55 -1.78 -3.02 -3.46
N ASP A 56 -1.35 -1.90 -4.06
CA ASP A 56 -2.26 -0.93 -4.71
C ASP A 56 -2.37 -1.24 -6.22
N THR A 57 -3.61 -1.33 -6.72
CA THR A 57 -3.94 -1.77 -8.09
C THR A 57 -4.83 -0.78 -8.83
#